data_AF-A0A6A5WP58-F1
#
_entry.id   AF-A0A6A5WP58-F1
#
_cell.length_a   1.000
_cell.length_b   1.000
_cell.length_c   1.000
_cell.angle_alpha   90.00
_cell.angle_beta   90.00
_cell.angle_gamma   90.00
#
_symmetry.space_group_name_H-M   'P 1'
#
loop_
_entity.id
_entity.type
_entity.pdbx_description
1 polymer ?
#
loop_
_entity_poly.entity_id
_entity_poly.type
_entity_poly.pdbx_seq_one_letter_code
_entity_poly.pdbx_strand_id
1 'polypeptide(L)'
;MKVSSLLAHVCFASSVLAAYDQNRAGAVLKAPEGDPFQTVTGTFTVPNLTGNSKLSIWVGIGDSVAQDYAMCGNLLQMQVLGGGIVFNRTLATWSAWFPGAAIDTTSQVPVKASDQIVVTVTQTSATAGTVQLENKTQNKKSIQELALPASASEDVSLANVADWWVQAYQAAGELVTTPNYGTLAFTACSATTASGKSVPLTGAGRFEVQGTSGQVYSVTTITADGVSVRRSANPVRRRV
;
A
#
# COMPACT_ATOMS: atom_id res chain seq x y z
N MET A 1 27.15 -39.27 16.91
CA MET A 1 25.77 -38.74 16.95
C MET A 1 25.83 -37.23 16.99
N LYS A 2 25.53 -36.55 15.87
CA LYS A 2 25.31 -35.10 15.82
C LYS A 2 24.02 -34.88 15.04
N VAL A 3 22.98 -34.46 15.76
CA VAL A 3 21.69 -34.10 15.17
C VAL A 3 21.86 -32.69 14.60
N SER A 4 21.90 -32.57 13.27
CA SER A 4 21.86 -31.25 12.62
C SER A 4 20.40 -30.81 12.50
N SER A 5 20.08 -29.72 13.18
CA SER A 5 18.84 -28.96 13.02
C SER A 5 18.81 -28.36 11.61
N LEU A 6 17.85 -28.80 10.79
CA LEU A 6 17.54 -28.16 9.51
C LEU A 6 16.61 -26.98 9.81
N LEU A 7 17.19 -25.80 10.05
CA LEU A 7 16.44 -24.55 10.15
C LEU A 7 15.91 -24.23 8.74
N ALA A 8 14.65 -24.55 8.49
CA ALA A 8 13.91 -24.15 7.30
C ALA A 8 13.84 -22.60 7.25
N HIS A 9 14.84 -21.99 6.61
CA HIS A 9 14.75 -20.63 6.13
C HIS A 9 13.76 -20.66 4.98
N VAL A 10 12.50 -20.32 5.27
CA VAL A 10 11.58 -19.88 4.24
C VAL A 10 12.14 -18.58 3.72
N CYS A 11 13.01 -18.67 2.71
CA CYS A 11 13.38 -17.55 1.87
C CYS A 11 12.09 -16.99 1.28
N PHE A 12 11.62 -15.88 1.83
CA PHE A 12 10.82 -14.94 1.05
C PHE A 12 11.74 -14.47 -0.07
N ALA A 13 11.72 -15.20 -1.18
CA ALA A 13 12.37 -14.79 -2.40
C ALA A 13 11.85 -13.38 -2.73
N SER A 14 12.77 -12.42 -2.72
CA SER A 14 12.60 -11.11 -3.31
C SER A 14 12.19 -11.28 -4.77
N SER A 15 10.88 -11.32 -5.00
CA SER A 15 10.27 -11.26 -6.31
C SER A 15 10.26 -9.79 -6.73
N VAL A 16 11.44 -9.28 -7.11
CA VAL A 16 11.50 -8.11 -7.97
C VAL A 16 10.69 -8.47 -9.23
N LEU A 17 9.70 -7.62 -9.55
CA LEU A 17 8.67 -7.73 -10.60
C LEU A 17 7.30 -8.30 -10.16
N ALA A 18 6.58 -7.56 -9.30
CA ALA A 18 5.11 -7.56 -9.33
C ALA A 18 4.62 -6.25 -9.98
N ALA A 19 5.08 -5.97 -11.20
CA ALA A 19 4.78 -4.72 -11.89
C ALA A 19 4.19 -5.02 -13.27
N TYR A 20 2.87 -5.14 -13.34
CA TYR A 20 2.22 -4.46 -14.44
C TYR A 20 1.75 -3.13 -13.88
N ASP A 21 2.15 -2.05 -14.55
CA ASP A 21 1.65 -0.71 -14.32
C ASP A 21 0.11 -0.77 -14.23
N GLN A 22 -0.46 -0.06 -13.26
CA GLN A 22 -1.91 0.08 -13.07
C GLN A 22 -2.63 -1.03 -12.27
N ASN A 23 -1.92 -1.83 -11.46
CA ASN A 23 -2.56 -2.81 -10.57
C ASN A 23 -3.13 -2.22 -9.25
N ARG A 24 -3.16 -0.89 -9.09
CA ARG A 24 -3.64 -0.21 -7.89
C ARG A 24 -4.84 0.69 -8.21
N ALA A 25 -5.82 0.67 -7.32
CA ALA A 25 -6.97 1.58 -7.30
C ALA A 25 -7.01 2.36 -6.00
N GLY A 26 -7.39 3.64 -6.08
CA GLY A 26 -7.37 4.50 -4.92
C GLY A 26 -7.03 5.94 -5.24
N ALA A 27 -6.48 6.63 -4.25
CA ALA A 27 -6.16 8.04 -4.33
C ALA A 27 -4.69 8.30 -4.05
N VAL A 28 -4.12 9.23 -4.82
CA VAL A 28 -2.80 9.79 -4.59
C VAL A 28 -2.93 11.30 -4.47
N LEU A 29 -2.61 11.83 -3.30
CA LEU A 29 -2.60 13.27 -3.07
C LEU A 29 -1.17 13.79 -3.22
N LYS A 30 -0.98 14.85 -4.01
CA LYS A 30 0.34 15.47 -4.21
C LYS A 30 0.60 16.51 -3.12
N ALA A 31 1.82 16.53 -2.59
CA ALA A 31 2.27 17.53 -1.63
C ALA A 31 2.35 18.92 -2.30
N PRO A 32 2.09 20.02 -1.55
CA PRO A 32 2.40 21.36 -2.00
C PRO A 32 3.89 21.50 -2.31
N GLU A 33 4.22 22.34 -3.29
CA GLU A 33 5.62 22.60 -3.66
C GLU A 33 6.40 23.17 -2.47
N GLY A 34 7.55 22.56 -2.16
CA GLY A 34 8.41 22.96 -1.05
C GLY A 34 7.90 22.56 0.35
N ASP A 35 6.78 21.85 0.48
CA ASP A 35 6.21 21.44 1.77
C ASP A 35 5.78 19.96 1.72
N PRO A 36 6.74 19.02 1.81
CA PRO A 36 6.49 17.59 1.64
C PRO A 36 5.61 17.04 2.76
N PHE A 37 4.99 15.88 2.52
CA PHE A 37 4.21 15.21 3.55
C PHE A 37 5.09 14.69 4.70
N GLN A 38 4.61 14.84 5.92
CA GLN A 38 5.23 14.23 7.09
C GLN A 38 4.39 13.07 7.63
N THR A 39 3.08 13.23 7.72
CA THR A 39 2.20 12.19 8.28
C THR A 39 1.02 11.93 7.36
N VAL A 40 0.74 10.65 7.11
CA VAL A 40 -0.43 10.20 6.35
C VAL A 40 -1.18 9.13 7.14
N THR A 41 -2.50 9.29 7.23
CA THR A 41 -3.38 8.40 7.98
C THR A 41 -4.53 7.93 7.12
N GLY A 42 -4.98 6.69 7.33
CA GLY A 42 -6.24 6.20 6.80
C GLY A 42 -6.80 5.06 7.64
N THR A 43 -8.12 4.98 7.70
CA THR A 43 -8.86 3.91 8.38
C THR A 43 -9.63 3.11 7.36
N PHE A 44 -9.64 1.78 7.46
CA PHE A 44 -10.50 0.93 6.64
C PHE A 44 -11.05 -0.24 7.44
N THR A 45 -12.17 -0.79 6.97
CA THR A 45 -12.72 -2.04 7.49
C THR A 45 -12.28 -3.19 6.59
N VAL A 46 -11.77 -4.27 7.19
CA VAL A 46 -11.29 -5.43 6.43
C VAL A 46 -12.46 -6.13 5.73
N PRO A 47 -12.45 -6.24 4.40
CA PRO A 47 -13.52 -6.92 3.68
C PRO A 47 -13.48 -8.44 3.93
N ASN A 48 -14.61 -9.10 3.70
CA ASN A 48 -14.66 -10.56 3.72
C ASN A 48 -14.05 -11.13 2.42
N LEU A 49 -12.74 -11.37 2.45
CA LEU A 49 -11.97 -11.84 1.30
C LEU A 49 -11.95 -13.37 1.22
N THR A 50 -12.21 -13.90 0.03
CA THR A 50 -12.16 -15.33 -0.27
C THR A 50 -11.54 -15.58 -1.65
N GLY A 51 -11.18 -16.84 -1.92
CA GLY A 51 -10.60 -17.26 -3.20
C GLY A 51 -9.08 -17.20 -3.25
N ASN A 52 -8.53 -17.31 -4.46
CA ASN A 52 -7.08 -17.43 -4.70
C ASN A 52 -6.40 -16.12 -5.14
N SER A 53 -7.18 -15.11 -5.51
CA SER A 53 -6.64 -13.81 -5.91
C SER A 53 -6.05 -13.07 -4.71
N LYS A 54 -4.92 -12.39 -4.93
CA LYS A 54 -4.18 -11.67 -3.89
C LYS A 54 -4.56 -10.20 -3.88
N LEU A 55 -4.58 -9.59 -2.70
CA LEU A 55 -4.91 -8.18 -2.50
C LEU A 55 -4.07 -7.59 -1.39
N SER A 56 -3.70 -6.32 -1.48
CA SER A 56 -3.25 -5.52 -0.33
C SER A 56 -4.06 -4.24 -0.24
N ILE A 57 -4.30 -3.82 1.00
CA ILE A 57 -5.00 -2.58 1.33
C ILE A 57 -4.09 -1.82 2.26
N TRP A 58 -3.65 -0.63 1.84
CA TRP A 58 -2.56 0.06 2.52
C TRP A 58 -2.64 1.58 2.39
N VAL A 59 -1.93 2.22 3.32
CA VAL A 59 -1.73 3.67 3.38
C VAL A 59 -0.24 3.94 3.40
N GLY A 60 0.20 4.99 2.72
CA GLY A 60 1.63 5.26 2.56
C GLY A 60 1.98 6.71 2.27
N ILE A 61 3.29 6.93 2.31
CA ILE A 61 3.97 8.10 1.78
C ILE A 61 4.85 7.62 0.63
N GLY A 62 4.71 8.25 -0.53
CA GLY A 62 5.42 7.89 -1.76
C GLY A 62 6.17 9.06 -2.38
N ASP A 63 6.88 8.77 -3.46
CA ASP A 63 7.72 9.70 -4.22
C ASP A 63 7.06 10.26 -5.49
N SER A 64 6.03 9.59 -6.01
CA SER A 64 5.46 9.90 -7.32
C SER A 64 3.95 9.70 -7.37
N VAL A 65 3.29 10.52 -8.20
CA VAL A 65 1.88 10.35 -8.55
C VAL A 65 1.67 9.24 -9.60
N ALA A 66 2.74 8.74 -10.21
CA ALA A 66 2.66 7.65 -11.18
C ALA A 66 2.49 6.30 -10.49
N GLN A 67 1.83 5.37 -11.19
CA GLN A 67 1.76 3.98 -10.74
C GLN A 67 2.91 3.11 -11.26
N ASP A 68 3.87 3.72 -11.95
CA ASP A 68 4.83 2.99 -12.76
C ASP A 68 6.14 2.78 -12.01
N TYR A 69 6.73 1.61 -12.22
CA TYR A 69 8.01 1.26 -11.60
C TYR A 69 9.15 1.69 -12.54
N ALA A 70 9.86 2.75 -12.19
CA ALA A 70 11.06 3.16 -12.92
C ALA A 70 12.33 2.50 -12.32
N MET A 71 13.32 2.24 -13.18
CA MET A 71 14.62 1.69 -12.83
C MET A 71 15.74 2.60 -13.36
N CYS A 72 16.79 2.81 -12.58
CA CYS A 72 18.04 3.43 -13.03
C CYS A 72 19.22 2.53 -12.60
N GLY A 73 19.88 1.90 -13.57
CA GLY A 73 20.85 0.84 -13.29
C GLY A 73 20.19 -0.34 -12.56
N ASN A 74 20.70 -0.69 -11.38
CA ASN A 74 20.14 -1.71 -10.49
C ASN A 74 19.25 -1.14 -9.36
N LEU A 75 19.01 0.17 -9.36
CA LEU A 75 18.23 0.84 -8.33
C LEU A 75 16.79 1.07 -8.79
N LEU A 76 15.84 0.64 -7.96
CA LEU A 76 14.45 1.01 -8.09
C LEU A 76 14.30 2.51 -7.79
N GLN A 77 13.69 3.24 -8.71
CA GLN A 77 13.42 4.67 -8.60
C GLN A 77 12.03 4.94 -7.99
N MET A 78 11.46 3.94 -7.31
CA MET A 78 10.21 4.07 -6.58
C MET A 78 10.47 3.78 -5.11
N GLN A 79 10.08 4.72 -4.24
CA GLN A 79 10.10 4.57 -2.80
C GLN A 79 8.71 4.76 -2.21
N VAL A 80 8.35 3.87 -1.29
CA VAL A 80 7.11 3.96 -0.52
C VAL A 80 7.36 3.53 0.91
N LEU A 81 7.09 4.41 1.86
CA LEU A 81 6.96 4.07 3.27
C LEU A 81 5.48 3.82 3.56
N GLY A 82 5.12 2.63 4.07
CA GLY A 82 3.70 2.30 4.23
C GLY A 82 3.42 1.05 5.05
N GLY A 83 2.13 0.85 5.33
CA GLY A 83 1.64 -0.32 6.05
C GLY A 83 0.19 -0.64 5.72
N GLY A 84 -0.22 -1.84 6.08
CA GLY A 84 -1.57 -2.29 5.79
C GLY A 84 -1.78 -3.78 6.02
N ILE A 85 -2.72 -4.33 5.27
CA ILE A 85 -3.01 -5.76 5.25
C ILE A 85 -2.68 -6.35 3.88
N VAL A 86 -2.33 -7.62 3.87
CA VAL A 86 -2.25 -8.44 2.66
C VAL A 86 -3.16 -9.65 2.81
N PHE A 87 -3.83 -10.01 1.73
CA PHE A 87 -4.58 -11.24 1.57
C PHE A 87 -3.90 -12.12 0.53
N ASN A 88 -3.48 -13.30 0.96
CA ASN A 88 -2.98 -14.37 0.11
C ASN A 88 -3.48 -15.70 0.67
N ARG A 89 -4.77 -16.00 0.42
CA ARG A 89 -5.56 -17.08 1.06
C ARG A 89 -5.81 -16.86 2.55
N THR A 90 -4.85 -16.30 3.27
CA THR A 90 -4.97 -15.82 4.65
C THR A 90 -4.71 -14.32 4.70
N LEU A 91 -5.20 -13.67 5.76
CA LEU A 91 -4.89 -12.27 6.06
C LEU A 91 -3.62 -12.18 6.91
N ALA A 92 -2.79 -11.19 6.61
CA ALA A 92 -1.62 -10.80 7.39
C ALA A 92 -1.50 -9.27 7.43
N THR A 93 -0.82 -8.75 8.44
CA THR A 93 -0.48 -7.33 8.52
C THR A 93 0.99 -7.10 8.21
N TRP A 94 1.32 -5.94 7.66
CA TRP A 94 2.69 -5.63 7.27
C TRP A 94 3.01 -4.13 7.41
N SER A 95 4.31 -3.84 7.50
CA SER A 95 4.91 -2.51 7.39
C SER A 95 6.16 -2.58 6.52
N ALA A 96 6.45 -1.58 5.69
CA ALA A 96 7.59 -1.60 4.80
C ALA A 96 8.08 -0.20 4.42
N TRP A 97 9.38 -0.12 4.09
CA TRP A 97 9.93 0.94 3.27
C TRP A 97 10.41 0.29 1.96
N PHE A 98 9.56 0.32 0.94
CA PHE A 98 9.88 -0.20 -0.39
C PHE A 98 11.00 0.64 -1.02
N PRO A 99 12.02 0.04 -1.68
CA PRO A 99 12.14 -1.34 -2.16
C PRO A 99 12.64 -2.40 -1.15
N GLY A 100 12.71 -2.06 0.12
CA GLY A 100 13.05 -2.99 1.19
C GLY A 100 11.98 -4.07 1.39
N ALA A 101 12.37 -5.14 2.09
CA ALA A 101 11.44 -6.22 2.42
C ALA A 101 10.36 -5.72 3.40
N ALA A 102 9.14 -6.24 3.25
CA ALA A 102 8.08 -5.99 4.21
C ALA A 102 8.35 -6.76 5.51
N ILE A 103 8.07 -6.10 6.64
CA ILE A 103 8.06 -6.69 7.97
C ILE A 103 6.66 -7.21 8.25
N ASP A 104 6.54 -8.50 8.55
CA ASP A 104 5.29 -9.12 9.01
C ASP A 104 4.99 -8.68 10.45
N THR A 105 3.83 -8.04 10.64
CA THR A 105 3.37 -7.55 11.95
C THR A 105 2.20 -8.36 12.51
N THR A 106 1.85 -9.50 11.90
CA THR A 106 0.60 -10.25 12.16
C THR A 106 0.51 -10.77 13.60
N SER A 107 1.64 -11.13 14.21
CA SER A 107 1.67 -11.57 15.61
C SER A 107 1.37 -10.44 16.61
N GLN A 108 1.68 -9.19 16.24
CA GLN A 108 1.44 -8.00 17.06
C GLN A 108 0.05 -7.42 16.79
N VAL A 109 -0.36 -7.39 15.52
CA VAL A 109 -1.64 -6.88 15.04
C VAL A 109 -2.31 -7.98 14.19
N PRO A 110 -2.96 -8.96 14.85
CA PRO A 110 -3.77 -9.94 14.14
C PRO A 110 -4.96 -9.25 13.49
N VAL A 111 -5.47 -9.82 12.40
CA VAL A 111 -6.54 -9.22 11.61
C VAL A 111 -7.48 -10.29 11.05
N LYS A 112 -8.77 -9.96 10.99
CA LYS A 112 -9.82 -10.76 10.33
C LYS A 112 -10.84 -9.84 9.64
N ALA A 113 -11.74 -10.44 8.86
CA ALA A 113 -12.85 -9.71 8.25
C ALA A 113 -13.66 -8.92 9.29
N SER A 114 -14.15 -7.75 8.89
CA SER A 114 -14.89 -6.77 9.70
C SER A 114 -14.08 -6.04 10.77
N ASP A 115 -12.78 -6.32 10.94
CA ASP A 115 -11.93 -5.51 11.82
C ASP A 115 -11.73 -4.10 11.24
N GLN A 116 -11.63 -3.09 12.12
CA GLN A 116 -11.28 -1.73 11.75
C GLN A 116 -9.77 -1.51 11.94
N ILE A 117 -9.07 -1.24 10.85
CA ILE A 117 -7.63 -1.00 10.82
C ILE A 117 -7.37 0.49 10.60
N VAL A 118 -6.50 1.05 11.43
CA VAL A 118 -5.92 2.39 11.25
C VAL A 118 -4.46 2.24 10.92
N VAL A 119 -4.03 2.92 9.87
CA VAL A 119 -2.63 3.04 9.48
C VAL A 119 -2.23 4.50 9.61
N THR A 120 -1.15 4.76 10.33
CA THR A 120 -0.51 6.08 10.39
C THR A 120 0.95 5.90 10.00
N VAL A 121 1.36 6.62 8.97
CA VAL A 121 2.73 6.62 8.45
C VAL A 121 3.32 7.98 8.72
N THR A 122 4.52 8.02 9.31
CA THR A 122 5.23 9.28 9.58
C THR A 122 6.66 9.20 9.06
N GLN A 123 7.03 10.09 8.15
CA GLN A 123 8.42 10.25 7.76
C GLN A 123 9.12 11.18 8.78
N THR A 124 10.10 10.63 9.51
CA THR A 124 10.80 11.35 10.58
C THR A 124 12.07 12.03 10.10
N SER A 125 12.68 11.52 9.03
CA SER A 125 13.78 12.16 8.30
C SER A 125 13.81 11.71 6.84
N ALA A 126 14.81 12.15 6.07
CA ALA A 126 15.02 11.65 4.70
C ALA A 126 15.26 10.12 4.64
N THR A 127 15.76 9.53 5.73
CA THR A 127 16.18 8.12 5.77
C THR A 127 15.55 7.31 6.91
N ALA A 128 14.62 7.91 7.67
CA ALA A 128 13.92 7.27 8.78
C ALA A 128 12.43 7.61 8.78
N GLY A 129 11.62 6.67 9.24
CA GLY A 129 10.18 6.82 9.35
C GLY A 129 9.55 5.77 10.24
N THR A 130 8.29 5.97 10.59
CA THR A 130 7.49 5.05 11.39
C THR A 130 6.22 4.65 10.66
N VAL A 131 5.84 3.40 10.86
CA VAL A 131 4.54 2.88 10.45
C VAL A 131 3.85 2.34 11.69
N GLN A 132 2.78 3.01 12.09
CA GLN A 132 1.87 2.54 13.12
C GLN A 132 0.69 1.84 12.45
N LEU A 133 0.46 0.61 12.87
CA LEU A 133 -0.71 -0.17 12.48
C LEU A 133 -1.53 -0.49 13.73
N GLU A 134 -2.82 -0.20 13.70
CA GLU A 134 -3.72 -0.43 14.83
C GLU A 134 -4.98 -1.16 14.37
N ASN A 135 -5.25 -2.31 14.98
CA ASN A 135 -6.54 -2.97 14.88
C ASN A 135 -7.41 -2.50 16.05
N LYS A 136 -8.30 -1.55 15.77
CA LYS A 136 -9.18 -0.94 16.78
C LYS A 136 -10.21 -1.93 17.32
N THR A 137 -10.66 -2.88 16.49
CA THR A 137 -11.61 -3.91 16.91
C THR A 137 -11.00 -4.85 17.96
N GLN A 138 -9.70 -5.15 17.84
CA GLN A 138 -9.00 -6.07 18.73
C GLN A 138 -8.15 -5.35 19.80
N ASN A 139 -8.10 -4.02 19.80
CA ASN A 139 -7.24 -3.20 20.66
C ASN A 139 -5.77 -3.65 20.62
N LYS A 140 -5.25 -3.85 19.40
CA LYS A 140 -3.87 -4.27 19.14
C LYS A 140 -3.17 -3.25 18.26
N LYS A 141 -1.89 -3.01 18.52
CA LYS A 141 -1.09 -2.01 17.82
C LYS A 141 0.36 -2.45 17.66
N SER A 142 0.95 -2.12 16.53
CA SER A 142 2.39 -2.18 16.27
C SER A 142 2.88 -0.80 15.83
N ILE A 143 4.10 -0.46 16.23
CA ILE A 143 4.83 0.70 15.72
C ILE A 143 6.17 0.16 15.22
N GLN A 144 6.42 0.27 13.92
CA GLN A 144 7.66 -0.15 13.29
C GLN A 144 8.48 1.08 12.94
N GLU A 145 9.71 1.13 13.43
CA GLU A 145 10.73 2.09 12.96
C GLU A 145 11.43 1.49 11.75
N LEU A 146 11.46 2.23 10.65
CA LEU A 146 11.97 1.78 9.37
C LEU A 146 13.05 2.75 8.89
N ALA A 147 14.12 2.19 8.34
CA ALA A 147 15.19 2.93 7.69
C ALA A 147 15.11 2.76 6.18
N LEU A 148 15.61 3.76 5.44
CA LEU A 148 15.78 3.67 4.00
C LEU A 148 16.65 2.44 3.65
N PRO A 149 16.16 1.50 2.85
CA PRO A 149 16.92 0.31 2.50
C PRO A 149 18.07 0.66 1.55
N ALA A 150 19.18 -0.07 1.64
CA ALA A 150 20.35 0.15 0.77
C ALA A 150 20.08 -0.08 -0.73
N SER A 151 18.96 -0.70 -1.10
CA SER A 151 18.50 -0.87 -2.48
C SER A 151 17.72 0.33 -3.02
N ALA A 152 17.41 1.32 -2.18
CA ALA A 152 16.81 2.57 -2.59
C ALA A 152 17.87 3.59 -3.04
N SER A 153 17.54 4.41 -4.03
CA SER A 153 18.36 5.57 -4.40
C SER A 153 18.11 6.73 -3.42
N GLU A 154 19.16 7.28 -2.84
CA GLU A 154 19.08 8.47 -1.97
C GLU A 154 18.65 9.73 -2.74
N ASP A 155 18.76 9.73 -4.08
CA ASP A 155 18.36 10.85 -4.94
C ASP A 155 16.84 10.97 -5.12
N VAL A 156 16.10 9.93 -4.70
CA VAL A 156 14.63 9.93 -4.77
C VAL A 156 14.09 10.55 -3.49
N SER A 157 13.53 11.76 -3.62
CA SER A 157 12.80 12.40 -2.53
C SER A 157 11.50 11.65 -2.26
N LEU A 158 11.45 10.93 -1.14
CA LEU A 158 10.19 10.47 -0.56
C LEU A 158 9.34 11.69 -0.13
N ALA A 159 8.08 11.45 0.23
CA ALA A 159 7.14 12.46 0.74
C ALA A 159 6.56 13.48 -0.25
N ASN A 160 6.61 13.15 -1.54
CA ASN A 160 5.91 13.94 -2.56
C ASN A 160 4.43 13.61 -2.65
N VAL A 161 4.02 12.41 -2.20
CA VAL A 161 2.63 11.98 -2.26
C VAL A 161 2.16 11.25 -1.01
N ALA A 162 0.86 11.37 -0.76
CA ALA A 162 0.12 10.59 0.24
C ALA A 162 -0.81 9.61 -0.47
N ASP A 163 -0.78 8.37 -0.02
CA ASP A 163 -1.30 7.20 -0.75
C ASP A 163 -2.37 6.45 0.05
N TRP A 164 -3.50 6.13 -0.60
CA TRP A 164 -4.52 5.20 -0.09
C TRP A 164 -4.90 4.21 -1.19
N TRP A 165 -4.44 2.96 -1.06
CA TRP A 165 -4.45 2.01 -2.17
C TRP A 165 -5.10 0.68 -1.85
N VAL A 166 -5.85 0.19 -2.84
CA VAL A 166 -6.22 -1.21 -3.02
C VAL A 166 -5.39 -1.76 -4.17
N GLN A 167 -4.49 -2.70 -3.88
CA GLN A 167 -3.54 -3.25 -4.83
C GLN A 167 -3.82 -4.72 -5.12
N ALA A 168 -3.99 -5.06 -6.40
CA ALA A 168 -4.10 -6.43 -6.87
C ALA A 168 -2.70 -6.99 -7.17
N TYR A 169 -2.32 -8.11 -6.57
CA TYR A 169 -1.05 -8.78 -6.91
C TYR A 169 -1.26 -9.93 -7.88
N GLN A 170 -0.29 -10.07 -8.77
CA GLN A 170 -0.20 -11.15 -9.74
C GLN A 170 1.28 -11.49 -9.96
N ALA A 171 1.57 -12.74 -10.30
CA ALA A 171 2.90 -13.11 -10.76
C ALA A 171 3.14 -12.60 -12.20
N ALA A 172 4.40 -12.52 -12.61
CA ALA A 172 4.75 -12.18 -13.99
C ALA A 172 4.05 -13.15 -14.97
N GLY A 173 3.33 -12.58 -15.95
CA GLY A 173 2.57 -13.35 -16.94
C GLY A 173 1.14 -13.74 -16.54
N GLU A 174 0.72 -13.51 -15.29
CA GLU A 174 -0.67 -13.70 -14.87
C GLU A 174 -1.57 -12.53 -15.30
N LEU A 175 -2.86 -12.81 -15.45
CA LEU A 175 -3.88 -11.78 -15.65
C LEU A 175 -4.27 -11.12 -14.32
N VAL A 176 -4.58 -9.83 -14.35
CA VAL A 176 -4.99 -9.10 -13.16
C VAL A 176 -6.29 -9.69 -12.66
N THR A 177 -6.27 -10.18 -11.43
CA THR A 177 -7.47 -10.66 -10.74
C THR A 177 -7.57 -10.03 -9.36
N THR A 178 -8.80 -9.82 -8.89
CA THR A 178 -9.07 -9.32 -7.56
C THR A 178 -10.03 -10.26 -6.84
N PRO A 179 -9.80 -10.56 -5.53
CA PRO A 179 -10.82 -11.21 -4.73
C PRO A 179 -12.06 -10.30 -4.65
N ASN A 180 -13.21 -10.86 -4.30
CA ASN A 180 -14.41 -10.04 -4.15
C ASN A 180 -14.36 -9.23 -2.85
N TYR A 181 -13.85 -8.00 -2.93
CA TYR A 181 -13.80 -7.06 -1.80
C TYR A 181 -15.02 -6.13 -1.70
N GLY A 182 -16.01 -6.27 -2.59
CA GLY A 182 -17.19 -5.41 -2.62
C GLY A 182 -16.83 -3.94 -2.83
N THR A 183 -17.14 -3.08 -1.86
CA THR A 183 -16.67 -1.70 -1.81
C THR A 183 -15.83 -1.52 -0.56
N LEU A 184 -14.55 -1.19 -0.74
CA LEU A 184 -13.68 -0.77 0.35
C LEU A 184 -13.77 0.75 0.49
N ALA A 185 -13.80 1.26 1.72
CA ALA A 185 -13.66 2.68 2.00
C ALA A 185 -12.48 2.93 2.93
N PHE A 186 -11.60 3.84 2.52
CA PHE A 186 -10.71 4.57 3.42
C PHE A 186 -11.46 5.78 3.96
N THR A 187 -11.57 5.85 5.28
CA THR A 187 -12.15 6.97 6.03
C THR A 187 -11.09 7.59 6.93
N ALA A 188 -11.39 8.77 7.49
CA ALA A 188 -10.44 9.52 8.30
C ALA A 188 -9.07 9.69 7.59
N CYS A 189 -9.13 9.89 6.27
CA CYS A 189 -7.96 10.17 5.46
C CYS A 189 -7.39 11.53 5.86
N SER A 190 -6.13 11.57 6.25
CA SER A 190 -5.43 12.81 6.59
C SER A 190 -4.02 12.77 6.01
N ALA A 191 -3.58 13.88 5.46
CA ALA A 191 -2.20 14.09 5.04
C ALA A 191 -1.73 15.45 5.56
N THR A 192 -0.68 15.44 6.37
CA THR A 192 -0.13 16.63 7.02
C THR A 192 1.29 16.85 6.54
N THR A 193 1.61 18.06 6.11
CA THR A 193 2.95 18.44 5.64
C THR A 193 3.95 18.61 6.79
N ALA A 194 5.23 18.70 6.46
CA ALA A 194 6.30 18.99 7.41
C ALA A 194 6.10 20.35 8.12
N SER A 195 5.44 21.32 7.48
CA SER A 195 5.06 22.57 8.13
C SER A 195 3.80 22.47 9.01
N GLY A 196 3.22 21.28 9.17
CA GLY A 196 2.02 21.05 9.97
C GLY A 196 0.69 21.38 9.26
N LYS A 197 0.69 21.63 7.94
CA LYS A 197 -0.55 21.93 7.22
C LYS A 197 -1.27 20.65 6.84
N SER A 198 -2.57 20.61 7.09
CA SER A 198 -3.43 19.57 6.53
C SER A 198 -3.74 19.89 5.06
N VAL A 199 -3.49 18.93 4.17
CA VAL A 199 -3.81 19.05 2.75
C VAL A 199 -5.14 18.32 2.51
N PRO A 200 -6.18 19.00 1.99
CA PRO A 200 -7.46 18.36 1.77
C PRO A 200 -7.37 17.31 0.67
N LEU A 201 -8.16 16.24 0.80
CA LEU A 201 -8.21 15.15 -0.16
C LEU A 201 -8.79 15.57 -1.52
N THR A 202 -9.50 16.70 -1.56
CA THR A 202 -10.05 17.30 -2.78
C THR A 202 -8.91 17.70 -3.71
N GLY A 203 -8.77 17.02 -4.85
CA GLY A 203 -7.68 17.23 -5.81
C GLY A 203 -6.71 16.05 -5.90
N ALA A 204 -6.89 15.02 -5.08
CA ALA A 204 -6.15 13.77 -5.23
C ALA A 204 -6.40 13.12 -6.60
N GLY A 205 -5.34 12.59 -7.20
CA GLY A 205 -5.40 11.78 -8.40
C GLY A 205 -6.17 10.49 -8.14
N ARG A 206 -7.09 10.16 -9.03
CA ARG A 206 -7.90 8.94 -8.97
C ARG A 206 -7.32 7.86 -9.87
N PHE A 207 -7.23 6.66 -9.33
CA PHE A 207 -6.69 5.50 -10.03
C PHE A 207 -7.58 4.28 -9.92
N GLU A 208 -7.48 3.39 -10.91
CA GLU A 208 -8.25 2.15 -10.99
C GLU A 208 -7.31 0.98 -11.24
N VAL A 209 -7.72 -0.21 -10.76
CA VAL A 209 -7.09 -1.47 -11.14
C VAL A 209 -7.42 -1.70 -12.61
N GLN A 210 -6.40 -1.65 -13.45
CA GLN A 210 -6.50 -1.88 -14.87
C GLN A 210 -5.59 -3.04 -15.27
N GLY A 211 -6.16 -4.03 -15.96
CA GLY A 211 -5.39 -5.12 -16.55
C GLY A 211 -4.69 -4.67 -17.82
N THR A 212 -3.68 -5.43 -18.22
CA THR A 212 -2.87 -5.22 -19.44
C THR A 212 -3.69 -5.19 -20.73
N SER A 213 -4.86 -5.85 -20.73
CA SER A 213 -5.81 -5.85 -21.85
C SER A 213 -6.66 -4.57 -21.95
N GLY A 214 -6.51 -3.63 -21.00
CA GLY A 214 -7.30 -2.39 -20.89
C GLY A 214 -8.63 -2.55 -20.14
N GLN A 215 -8.87 -3.71 -19.53
CA GLN A 215 -10.04 -3.95 -18.69
C GLN A 215 -9.88 -3.26 -17.33
N VAL A 216 -10.93 -2.57 -16.88
CA VAL A 216 -10.95 -1.88 -15.60
C VAL A 216 -11.74 -2.69 -14.57
N TYR A 217 -11.09 -3.04 -13.46
CA TYR A 217 -11.60 -3.94 -12.42
C TYR A 217 -12.12 -3.21 -11.18
N SER A 218 -12.04 -1.88 -11.15
CA SER A 218 -12.53 -1.08 -10.03
C SER A 218 -13.18 0.22 -10.49
N VAL A 219 -13.91 0.84 -9.57
CA VAL A 219 -14.38 2.22 -9.68
C VAL A 219 -14.07 2.94 -8.38
N THR A 220 -13.28 3.99 -8.47
CA THR A 220 -12.82 4.78 -7.34
C THR A 220 -13.58 6.10 -7.26
N THR A 221 -14.01 6.46 -6.05
CA THR A 221 -14.66 7.73 -5.74
C THR A 221 -13.91 8.40 -4.61
N ILE A 222 -13.53 9.66 -4.83
CA ILE A 222 -12.85 10.49 -3.84
C ILE A 222 -13.81 11.59 -3.41
N THR A 223 -13.94 11.79 -2.11
CA THR A 223 -14.76 12.83 -1.49
C THR A 223 -13.90 13.60 -0.49
N ALA A 224 -14.44 14.66 0.12
CA ALA A 224 -13.73 15.32 1.21
C ALA A 224 -13.52 14.39 2.43
N ASP A 225 -14.40 13.40 2.61
CA ASP A 225 -14.45 12.55 3.80
C ASP A 225 -13.70 11.21 3.64
N GLY A 226 -13.24 10.88 2.43
CA GLY A 226 -12.50 9.64 2.18
C GLY A 226 -12.45 9.16 0.73
N VAL A 227 -11.89 7.97 0.57
CA VAL A 227 -11.70 7.26 -0.71
C VAL A 227 -12.50 5.97 -0.68
N SER A 228 -13.34 5.72 -1.69
CA SER A 228 -13.98 4.41 -1.86
C SER A 228 -13.52 3.75 -3.15
N VAL A 229 -13.23 2.45 -3.06
CA VAL A 229 -12.84 1.60 -4.19
C VAL A 229 -13.83 0.47 -4.28
N ARG A 230 -14.67 0.49 -5.31
CA ARG A 230 -15.63 -0.57 -5.59
C ARG A 230 -15.08 -1.53 -6.64
N ARG A 231 -15.13 -2.83 -6.37
CA ARG A 231 -14.80 -3.86 -7.35
C ARG A 231 -15.83 -3.90 -8.47
N SER A 232 -15.38 -3.95 -9.71
CA SER A 232 -16.23 -4.19 -10.89
C SER A 232 -16.44 -5.69 -11.08
N ALA A 233 -17.69 -6.15 -10.95
CA ALA A 233 -18.03 -7.56 -11.20
C ALA A 233 -17.91 -7.96 -12.68
N ASN A 234 -18.14 -6.99 -13.59
CA ASN A 234 -17.99 -7.14 -15.04
C ASN A 234 -16.98 -6.09 -15.53
N PRO A 235 -15.69 -6.41 -15.63
CA PRO A 235 -14.67 -5.48 -16.07
C PRO A 235 -14.98 -5.01 -17.49
N VAL A 236 -15.03 -3.69 -17.69
CA VAL A 236 -15.29 -3.10 -19.00
C VAL A 236 -13.96 -2.59 -19.55
N ARG A 237 -13.75 -2.76 -20.85
CA ARG A 237 -12.61 -2.14 -21.53
C ARG A 237 -12.83 -0.62 -21.56
N ARG A 238 -11.84 0.16 -21.13
CA ARG A 238 -11.93 1.62 -21.23
C ARG A 238 -12.06 1.99 -22.71
N ARG A 239 -13.14 2.69 -23.11
CA ARG A 239 -13.19 3.28 -24.46
C ARG A 239 -12.12 4.36 -24.50
N VAL A 240 -11.17 4.20 -25.41
CA VAL A 240 -10.14 5.19 -25.72
C VAL A 240 -10.80 6.38 -26.39
#